data_AF-A0A948EWL6-F1
#
_entry.id   AF-A0A948EWL6-F1
#
_cell.length_a   1.000
_cell.length_b   1.000
_cell.length_c   1.000
_cell.angle_alpha   90.00
_cell.angle_beta   90.00
_cell.angle_gamma   90.00
#
_symmetry.space_group_name_H-M   'P 1'
#
loop_
_entity.id
_entity.type
_entity.pdbx_description
1 polymer ?
#
loop_
_entity_poly.entity_id
_entity_poly.type
_entity_poly.pdbx_seq_one_letter_code
_entity_poly.pdbx_strand_id
1 'polypeptide(L)'
;MIMATTLKPSFATSPDSPFPDHYDIAGEEAALKDLLDAENPNTMDPRWSRVVELESRKETLQRSQSEYRQRQGADKLVSNKEASDMRYIGALEDEDQDTMTLHTREAYRLFMGRARDAEGNHSPIVGGRRVASALRSAWVLSGNDNPYADWVLIAFMDRMDAAKGKLETAITGCEKVLKDLRQRGLTYSVLRSREPKDVDLGFRSPYGYAVAELIVHYDYFVRLIKTLIKKDRMSDDEGRVVMRQRVREIRSMFEDPSKYERYLMREELRQLSRSDFLPGANEEAQKRVAAVVGLFGEVPREVFTGQIAPRHSRRHANLSEKELRLLQEAALSPVAADASDDDESGLLE
;
A
#
# COMPACT_ATOMS: atom_id res chain seq x y z
N MET A 1 26.34 -72.00 15.16
CA MET A 1 25.52 -71.18 14.25
C MET A 1 24.80 -70.14 15.09
N ILE A 2 25.34 -68.92 15.15
CA ILE A 2 24.67 -67.78 15.80
C ILE A 2 24.06 -66.96 14.67
N MET A 3 22.74 -66.90 14.62
CA MET A 3 21.97 -66.12 13.66
C MET A 3 22.16 -64.63 13.94
N ALA A 4 22.90 -63.94 13.08
CA ALA A 4 23.01 -62.50 13.11
C ALA A 4 21.65 -61.88 12.76
N THR A 5 20.97 -61.34 13.78
CA THR A 5 19.74 -60.56 13.60
C THR A 5 20.13 -59.22 13.00
N THR A 6 19.92 -59.04 11.70
CA THR A 6 20.07 -57.76 11.02
C THR A 6 18.95 -56.81 11.48
N LEU A 7 19.20 -56.10 12.59
CA LEU A 7 18.42 -54.92 12.99
C LEU A 7 18.52 -53.90 11.85
N LYS A 8 17.45 -53.73 11.07
CA LYS A 8 17.32 -52.57 10.18
C LYS A 8 17.46 -51.32 11.04
N PRO A 9 18.38 -50.39 10.74
CA PRO A 9 18.49 -49.15 11.49
C PRO A 9 17.16 -48.41 11.38
N SER A 10 16.53 -48.10 12.52
CA SER A 10 15.35 -47.24 12.55
C SER A 10 15.80 -45.79 12.43
N PHE A 11 15.28 -45.09 11.42
CA PHE A 11 15.50 -43.67 11.20
C PHE A 11 14.38 -42.83 11.85
N ALA A 12 14.65 -41.56 12.13
CA ALA A 12 13.66 -40.59 12.58
C ALA A 12 12.63 -40.35 11.46
N THR A 13 11.38 -40.21 11.86
CA THR A 13 10.27 -39.96 10.92
C THR A 13 9.43 -38.77 11.38
N SER A 14 8.93 -38.02 10.42
CA SER A 14 8.11 -36.83 10.63
C SER A 14 6.93 -36.80 9.65
N PRO A 15 5.71 -36.44 10.10
CA PRO A 15 4.55 -36.33 9.23
C PRO A 15 4.72 -35.27 8.13
N ASP A 16 5.55 -34.24 8.36
CA ASP A 16 5.80 -33.14 7.40
C ASP A 16 6.97 -33.42 6.45
N SER A 17 7.45 -34.67 6.42
CA SER A 17 8.57 -35.07 5.58
C SER A 17 8.24 -34.98 4.08
N PRO A 18 9.16 -34.48 3.23
CA PRO A 18 9.00 -34.49 1.78
C PRO A 18 9.18 -35.89 1.15
N PHE A 19 9.51 -36.91 1.94
CA PHE A 19 9.76 -38.27 1.46
C PHE A 19 8.58 -39.21 1.72
N PRO A 20 8.29 -40.17 0.82
CA PRO A 20 7.15 -41.10 0.98
C PRO A 20 7.21 -41.99 2.22
N ASP A 21 8.40 -42.23 2.76
CA ASP A 21 8.64 -43.04 3.96
C ASP A 21 8.71 -42.20 5.25
N HIS A 22 8.33 -40.94 5.16
CA HIS A 22 8.34 -39.97 6.25
C HIS A 22 9.72 -39.68 6.86
N TYR A 23 10.82 -39.93 6.13
CA TYR A 23 12.19 -39.71 6.64
C TYR A 23 12.40 -38.26 7.14
N ASP A 24 12.81 -38.10 8.40
CA ASP A 24 13.02 -36.79 9.02
C ASP A 24 14.49 -36.39 8.98
N ILE A 25 14.84 -35.48 8.06
CA ILE A 25 16.20 -34.95 7.94
C ILE A 25 16.62 -34.22 9.22
N ALA A 26 15.76 -33.38 9.80
CA ALA A 26 16.11 -32.57 10.97
C ALA A 26 16.27 -33.45 12.22
N GLY A 27 15.39 -34.44 12.37
CA GLY A 27 15.49 -35.46 13.42
C GLY A 27 16.76 -36.32 13.31
N GLU A 28 17.15 -36.72 12.09
CA GLU A 28 18.39 -37.46 11.85
C GLU A 28 19.66 -36.62 12.03
N GLU A 29 19.66 -35.35 11.61
CA GLU A 29 20.75 -34.41 11.90
C GLU A 29 20.97 -34.25 13.40
N ALA A 30 19.89 -34.12 14.17
CA ALA A 30 19.98 -34.02 15.63
C ALA A 30 20.49 -35.32 16.26
N ALA A 31 20.06 -36.48 15.77
CA ALA A 31 20.45 -37.79 16.29
C ALA A 31 21.90 -38.20 15.96
N LEU A 32 22.48 -37.62 14.90
CA LEU A 32 23.83 -37.92 14.41
C LEU A 32 24.82 -36.75 14.59
N LYS A 33 24.41 -35.71 15.32
CA LYS A 33 25.20 -34.47 15.49
C LYS A 33 26.62 -34.72 16.00
N ASP A 34 26.78 -35.67 16.92
CA ASP A 34 28.08 -36.09 17.48
C ASP A 34 29.04 -36.67 16.43
N LEU A 35 28.49 -37.36 15.43
CA LEU A 35 29.26 -37.93 14.32
C LEU A 35 29.50 -36.93 13.18
N LEU A 36 28.54 -36.02 12.94
CA LEU A 36 28.62 -35.00 11.89
C LEU A 36 29.60 -33.86 12.25
N ASP A 37 29.67 -33.48 13.53
CA ASP A 37 30.53 -32.40 14.02
C ASP A 37 31.98 -32.86 14.32
N ALA A 38 32.29 -34.16 14.18
CA ALA A 38 33.61 -34.71 14.47
C ALA A 38 34.63 -34.38 13.35
N GLU A 39 35.83 -33.91 13.70
CA GLU A 39 36.91 -33.60 12.74
C GLU A 39 37.38 -34.83 11.93
N ASN A 40 37.25 -36.03 12.49
CA ASN A 40 37.50 -37.30 11.83
C ASN A 40 36.41 -38.32 12.21
N PRO A 41 35.29 -38.36 11.48
CA PRO A 41 34.20 -39.27 11.77
C PRO A 41 34.64 -40.73 11.63
N ASN A 42 34.29 -41.57 12.61
CA ASN A 42 34.64 -42.99 12.56
C ASN A 42 33.73 -43.72 11.56
N THR A 43 34.28 -44.06 10.39
CA THR A 43 33.57 -44.77 9.32
C THR A 43 33.18 -46.21 9.68
N MET A 44 33.73 -46.76 10.76
CA MET A 44 33.38 -48.08 11.31
C MET A 44 32.31 -47.99 12.41
N ASP A 45 31.80 -46.81 12.74
CA ASP A 45 30.68 -46.66 13.67
C ASP A 45 29.43 -47.38 13.08
N PRO A 46 28.71 -48.21 13.85
CA PRO A 46 27.49 -48.86 13.40
C PRO A 46 26.43 -47.90 12.81
N ARG A 47 26.42 -46.64 13.24
CA ARG A 47 25.54 -45.56 12.76
C ARG A 47 26.02 -44.88 11.48
N TRP A 48 27.21 -45.19 10.98
CA TRP A 48 27.76 -44.60 9.74
C TRP A 48 26.83 -44.79 8.53
N SER A 49 26.15 -45.94 8.48
CA SER A 49 25.12 -46.22 7.47
C SER A 49 23.97 -45.20 7.45
N ARG A 50 23.61 -44.62 8.60
CA ARG A 50 22.58 -43.57 8.71
C ARG A 50 23.10 -42.21 8.25
N VAL A 51 24.38 -41.92 8.47
CA VAL A 51 25.03 -40.69 7.96
C VAL A 51 25.01 -40.69 6.43
N VAL A 52 25.38 -41.82 5.82
CA VAL A 52 25.34 -41.98 4.36
C VAL A 52 23.92 -41.83 3.80
N GLU A 53 22.91 -42.41 4.47
CA GLU A 53 21.51 -42.24 4.07
C GLU A 53 21.05 -40.77 4.22
N LEU A 54 21.43 -40.09 5.31
CA LEU A 54 21.11 -38.68 5.53
C LEU A 54 21.67 -37.79 4.42
N GLU A 55 22.93 -37.99 4.03
CA GLU A 55 23.57 -37.27 2.93
C GLU A 55 22.83 -37.51 1.60
N SER A 56 22.54 -38.77 1.27
CA SER A 56 21.77 -39.15 0.08
C SER A 56 20.38 -38.48 0.03
N ARG A 57 19.69 -38.41 1.17
CA ARG A 57 18.39 -37.74 1.29
C ARG A 57 18.49 -36.23 1.13
N LYS A 58 19.51 -35.60 1.72
CA LYS A 58 19.80 -34.17 1.53
C LYS A 58 20.06 -33.85 0.06
N GLU A 59 20.88 -34.65 -0.62
CA GLU A 59 21.15 -34.48 -2.05
C GLU A 59 19.89 -34.63 -2.90
N THR A 60 19.05 -35.63 -2.59
CA THR A 60 17.77 -35.85 -3.28
C THR A 60 16.84 -34.66 -3.10
N LEU A 61 16.69 -34.17 -1.87
CA LEU A 61 15.88 -32.99 -1.58
C LEU A 61 16.44 -31.76 -2.30
N GLN A 62 17.75 -31.53 -2.25
CA GLN A 62 18.40 -30.42 -2.93
C GLN A 62 18.20 -30.47 -4.45
N ARG A 63 18.32 -31.65 -5.07
CA ARG A 63 18.03 -31.85 -6.50
C ARG A 63 16.56 -31.57 -6.81
N SER A 64 15.63 -32.08 -5.99
CA SER A 64 14.21 -31.82 -6.20
C SER A 64 13.86 -30.33 -6.06
N GLN A 65 14.47 -29.62 -5.11
CA GLN A 65 14.30 -28.18 -4.93
C GLN A 65 14.93 -27.37 -6.06
N SER A 66 16.07 -27.80 -6.59
CA SER A 66 16.72 -27.13 -7.72
C SER A 66 15.92 -27.34 -9.00
N GLU A 67 15.43 -28.54 -9.26
CA GLU A 67 14.51 -28.85 -10.36
C GLU A 67 13.20 -28.05 -10.24
N TYR A 68 12.60 -28.01 -9.04
CA TYR A 68 11.40 -27.20 -8.78
C TYR A 68 11.66 -25.72 -9.08
N ARG A 69 12.77 -25.15 -8.59
CA ARG A 69 13.16 -23.76 -8.87
C ARG A 69 13.45 -23.51 -10.35
N GLN A 70 14.11 -24.45 -11.03
CA GLN A 70 14.41 -24.36 -12.45
C GLN A 70 13.13 -24.35 -13.28
N ARG A 71 12.16 -25.19 -12.90
CA ARG A 71 10.85 -25.31 -13.52
C ARG A 71 9.82 -24.30 -13.00
N GLN A 72 10.20 -23.43 -12.06
CA GLN A 72 9.31 -22.47 -11.39
C GLN A 72 8.04 -23.12 -10.80
N GLY A 73 8.17 -24.36 -10.31
CA GLY A 73 7.04 -25.13 -9.80
C GLY A 73 6.08 -25.67 -10.85
N ALA A 74 6.41 -25.60 -12.14
CA ALA A 74 5.61 -26.20 -13.20
C ALA A 74 5.52 -27.72 -13.04
N ASP A 75 4.31 -28.24 -13.30
CA ASP A 75 3.99 -29.67 -13.24
C ASP A 75 4.97 -30.50 -14.07
N LYS A 76 5.32 -31.71 -13.61
CA LYS A 76 6.26 -32.64 -14.26
C LYS A 76 5.89 -32.98 -15.71
N LEU A 77 4.61 -32.91 -16.09
CA LEU A 77 4.12 -33.13 -17.46
C LEU A 77 4.55 -32.02 -18.45
N VAL A 78 4.88 -30.82 -17.96
CA VAL A 78 5.38 -29.71 -18.78
C VAL A 78 6.84 -29.94 -19.11
N SER A 79 7.29 -29.62 -20.33
CA SER A 79 8.72 -29.74 -20.64
C SER A 79 9.53 -28.68 -19.88
N ASN A 80 10.82 -28.96 -19.60
CA ASN A 80 11.71 -27.97 -18.97
C ASN A 80 11.82 -26.68 -19.80
N LYS A 81 11.68 -26.79 -21.14
CA LYS A 81 11.70 -25.65 -22.06
C LYS A 81 10.47 -24.75 -21.85
N GLU A 82 9.27 -25.32 -21.91
CA GLU A 82 8.03 -24.56 -21.69
C GLU A 82 7.96 -23.96 -20.28
N ALA A 83 8.42 -24.69 -19.26
CA ALA A 83 8.50 -24.17 -17.89
C ALA A 83 9.49 -22.99 -17.77
N SER A 84 10.57 -23.01 -18.55
CA SER A 84 11.52 -21.89 -18.62
C SER A 84 10.97 -20.69 -19.39
N ASP A 85 10.05 -20.92 -20.35
CA ASP A 85 9.47 -19.85 -21.16
C ASP A 85 8.67 -18.85 -20.35
N MET A 86 8.14 -19.28 -19.19
CA MET A 86 7.50 -18.41 -18.20
C MET A 86 8.42 -17.25 -17.75
N ARG A 87 9.76 -17.40 -17.79
CA ARG A 87 10.71 -16.31 -17.45
C ARG A 87 10.75 -15.20 -18.51
N TYR A 88 10.34 -15.50 -19.73
CA TYR A 88 10.36 -14.54 -20.85
C TYR A 88 9.05 -13.79 -21.00
N ILE A 89 8.01 -14.13 -20.23
CA ILE A 89 6.78 -13.35 -20.16
C ILE A 89 7.11 -12.04 -19.44
N GLY A 90 6.97 -10.92 -20.16
CA GLY A 90 7.19 -9.59 -19.64
C GLY A 90 6.15 -9.15 -18.61
N ALA A 91 6.39 -7.99 -18.00
CA ALA A 91 5.37 -7.34 -17.19
C ALA A 91 4.17 -6.91 -18.05
N LEU A 92 2.99 -6.79 -17.43
CA LEU A 92 1.84 -6.19 -18.10
C LEU A 92 2.10 -4.69 -18.28
N GLU A 93 1.83 -4.20 -19.48
CA GLU A 93 1.91 -2.79 -19.85
C GLU A 93 0.55 -2.35 -20.39
N ASP A 94 0.25 -1.06 -20.25
CA ASP A 94 -1.00 -0.50 -20.77
C ASP A 94 -0.97 -0.50 -22.30
N GLU A 95 -2.03 -1.02 -22.94
CA GLU A 95 -2.15 -1.04 -24.40
C GLU A 95 -2.37 0.38 -24.96
N ASP A 96 -3.13 1.20 -24.23
CA ASP A 96 -3.48 2.57 -24.57
C ASP A 96 -3.30 3.51 -23.37
N GLN A 97 -3.26 4.81 -23.65
CA GLN A 97 -3.21 5.82 -22.60
C GLN A 97 -4.56 5.98 -21.90
N ASP A 98 -4.59 5.83 -20.58
CA ASP A 98 -5.80 6.07 -19.79
C ASP A 98 -6.22 7.55 -19.84
N THR A 99 -7.50 7.77 -20.13
CA THR A 99 -8.12 9.08 -20.19
C THR A 99 -9.41 9.15 -19.36
N MET A 100 -9.78 10.36 -18.96
CA MET A 100 -11.13 10.65 -18.46
C MET A 100 -11.77 11.79 -19.25
N THR A 101 -13.08 11.71 -19.45
CA THR A 101 -13.85 12.73 -20.17
C THR A 101 -14.63 13.61 -19.19
N LEU A 102 -14.40 14.93 -19.22
CA LEU A 102 -15.10 15.90 -18.36
C LEU A 102 -16.02 16.80 -19.17
N HIS A 103 -17.27 16.96 -18.74
CA HIS A 103 -18.26 17.81 -19.41
C HIS A 103 -18.45 19.18 -18.74
N THR A 104 -17.96 19.38 -17.52
CA THR A 104 -18.22 20.59 -16.73
C THR A 104 -16.94 21.36 -16.45
N ARG A 105 -17.05 22.69 -16.44
CA ARG A 105 -15.93 23.58 -16.06
C ARG A 105 -15.57 23.40 -14.60
N GLU A 106 -16.54 23.05 -13.77
CA GLU A 106 -16.41 22.78 -12.35
C GLU A 106 -15.49 21.59 -12.09
N ALA A 107 -15.74 20.43 -12.72
CA ALA A 107 -14.89 19.25 -12.58
C ALA A 107 -13.51 19.46 -13.23
N TYR A 108 -13.46 20.09 -14.41
CA TYR A 108 -12.19 20.40 -15.07
C TYR A 108 -11.28 21.29 -14.19
N ARG A 109 -11.84 22.32 -13.54
CA ARG A 109 -11.11 23.15 -12.58
C ARG A 109 -10.72 22.39 -11.32
N LEU A 110 -11.56 21.47 -10.83
CA LEU A 110 -11.23 20.62 -9.69
C LEU A 110 -10.04 19.71 -10.01
N PHE A 111 -9.96 19.20 -11.23
CA PHE A 111 -8.82 18.40 -11.68
C PHE A 111 -7.53 19.22 -11.86
N MET A 112 -7.61 20.36 -12.55
CA MET A 112 -6.44 21.19 -12.85
C MET A 112 -5.90 21.93 -11.62
N GLY A 113 -6.77 22.32 -10.69
CA GLY A 113 -6.40 23.22 -9.61
C GLY A 113 -6.10 24.64 -10.11
N ARG A 114 -5.35 25.40 -9.33
CA ARG A 114 -4.89 26.75 -9.67
C ARG A 114 -3.47 26.96 -9.15
N ALA A 115 -2.55 27.39 -10.03
CA ALA A 115 -1.22 27.80 -9.60
C ALA A 115 -1.27 29.09 -8.77
N ARG A 116 -0.16 29.40 -8.08
CA ARG A 116 0.00 30.72 -7.46
C ARG A 116 0.06 31.77 -8.56
N ASP A 117 -0.64 32.87 -8.33
CA ASP A 117 -0.60 34.02 -9.24
C ASP A 117 0.79 34.67 -9.22
N ALA A 118 1.28 35.14 -10.37
CA ALA A 118 2.57 35.82 -10.49
C ALA A 118 2.58 37.11 -9.66
N GLU A 119 1.43 37.79 -9.59
CA GLU A 119 1.24 39.01 -8.81
C GLU A 119 0.90 38.73 -7.33
N GLY A 120 0.77 37.46 -6.94
CA GLY A 120 0.51 37.08 -5.55
C GLY A 120 -0.93 37.30 -5.04
N ASN A 121 -1.82 37.83 -5.88
CA ASN A 121 -3.21 38.15 -5.52
C ASN A 121 -4.06 36.92 -5.15
N HIS A 122 -3.66 35.73 -5.60
CA HIS A 122 -4.44 34.52 -5.42
C HIS A 122 -3.59 33.37 -4.87
N SER A 123 -4.07 32.73 -3.81
CA SER A 123 -3.50 31.50 -3.28
C SER A 123 -3.66 30.33 -4.27
N PRO A 124 -2.70 29.41 -4.33
CA PRO A 124 -2.85 28.19 -5.12
C PRO A 124 -4.02 27.35 -4.61
N ILE A 125 -4.62 26.56 -5.51
CA ILE A 125 -5.66 25.57 -5.17
C ILE A 125 -5.15 24.21 -5.61
N VAL A 126 -5.08 23.27 -4.68
CA VAL A 126 -4.69 21.88 -4.98
C VAL A 126 -5.77 21.24 -5.86
N GLY A 127 -5.36 20.78 -7.05
CA GLY A 127 -6.21 20.03 -7.97
C GLY A 127 -5.95 18.52 -7.92
N GLY A 128 -6.77 17.77 -8.64
CA GLY A 128 -6.65 16.31 -8.82
C GLY A 128 -5.23 15.84 -9.17
N ARG A 129 -4.55 16.52 -10.11
CA ARG A 129 -3.17 16.19 -10.48
C ARG A 129 -2.17 16.32 -9.32
N ARG A 130 -2.28 17.42 -8.57
CA ARG A 130 -1.36 17.72 -7.46
C ARG A 130 -1.55 16.75 -6.30
N VAL A 131 -2.80 16.41 -5.96
CA VAL A 131 -3.09 15.42 -4.91
C VAL A 131 -2.70 14.00 -5.33
N ALA A 132 -2.93 13.61 -6.59
CA ALA A 132 -2.49 12.31 -7.11
C ALA A 132 -0.96 12.15 -7.06
N SER A 133 -0.21 13.21 -7.38
CA SER A 133 1.25 13.24 -7.20
C SER A 133 1.66 13.08 -5.74
N ALA A 134 0.99 13.78 -4.81
CA ALA A 134 1.30 13.68 -3.39
C ALA A 134 1.03 12.27 -2.82
N LEU A 135 -0.09 11.66 -3.21
CA LEU A 135 -0.44 10.28 -2.84
C LEU A 135 0.52 9.26 -3.45
N ARG A 136 1.01 9.50 -4.67
CA ARG A 136 2.10 8.70 -5.26
C ARG A 136 3.35 8.76 -4.39
N SER A 137 3.75 9.95 -3.94
CA SER A 137 4.92 10.13 -3.08
C SER A 137 4.74 9.37 -1.76
N ALA A 138 3.57 9.47 -1.11
CA ALA A 138 3.25 8.68 0.07
C ALA A 138 3.26 7.16 -0.23
N TRP A 139 2.69 6.73 -1.35
CA TRP A 139 2.70 5.32 -1.75
C TRP A 139 4.12 4.77 -1.97
N VAL A 140 5.03 5.57 -2.53
CA VAL A 140 6.45 5.20 -2.62
C VAL A 140 7.07 5.07 -1.23
N LEU A 141 6.84 6.05 -0.33
CA LEU A 141 7.36 6.02 1.03
C LEU A 141 6.81 4.88 1.89
N SER A 142 5.60 4.37 1.60
CA SER A 142 5.09 3.15 2.26
C SER A 142 6.01 1.94 2.04
N GLY A 143 6.74 1.91 0.91
CA GLY A 143 7.75 0.89 0.63
C GLY A 143 9.00 1.00 1.51
N ASN A 144 9.28 2.17 2.07
CA ASN A 144 10.35 2.41 3.05
C ASN A 144 9.90 2.10 4.49
N ASP A 145 8.78 1.39 4.65
CA ASP A 145 8.16 1.11 5.94
C ASP A 145 7.85 2.38 6.75
N ASN A 146 7.45 3.46 6.06
CA ASN A 146 7.14 4.75 6.68
C ASN A 146 5.71 4.79 7.27
N PRO A 147 5.54 4.93 8.60
CA PRO A 147 4.21 4.84 9.22
C PRO A 147 3.31 6.05 8.93
N TYR A 148 3.87 7.24 8.69
CA TYR A 148 3.10 8.45 8.34
C TYR A 148 2.64 8.44 6.89
N ALA A 149 3.40 7.80 6.01
CA ALA A 149 2.99 7.54 4.64
C ALA A 149 1.78 6.60 4.60
N ASP A 150 1.81 5.52 5.39
CA ASP A 150 0.64 4.65 5.54
C ASP A 150 -0.56 5.42 6.12
N TRP A 151 -0.33 6.24 7.16
CA TRP A 151 -1.39 6.99 7.82
C TRP A 151 -2.10 7.97 6.89
N VAL A 152 -1.37 8.77 6.10
CA VAL A 152 -2.00 9.72 5.18
C VAL A 152 -2.79 9.02 4.06
N LEU A 153 -2.32 7.85 3.60
CA LEU A 153 -3.05 7.07 2.60
C LEU A 153 -4.37 6.54 3.16
N ILE A 154 -4.37 5.99 4.38
CA ILE A 154 -5.58 5.52 5.07
C ILE A 154 -6.55 6.68 5.28
N ALA A 155 -6.09 7.75 5.95
CA ALA A 155 -6.93 8.89 6.29
C ALA A 155 -7.54 9.56 5.04
N PHE A 156 -6.77 9.64 3.95
CA PHE A 156 -7.27 10.18 2.69
C PHE A 156 -8.34 9.28 2.07
N MET A 157 -8.15 7.96 2.05
CA MET A 157 -9.13 7.03 1.50
C MET A 157 -10.44 7.02 2.31
N ASP A 158 -10.37 7.07 3.65
CA ASP A 158 -11.56 7.15 4.50
C ASP A 158 -12.36 8.44 4.23
N ARG A 159 -11.66 9.58 4.13
CA ARG A 159 -12.30 10.86 3.75
C ARG A 159 -12.87 10.80 2.34
N MET A 160 -12.22 10.12 1.42
CA MET A 160 -12.67 9.96 0.04
C MET A 160 -13.95 9.12 -0.03
N ASP A 161 -14.01 8.00 0.68
CA ASP A 161 -15.19 7.14 0.72
C ASP A 161 -16.38 7.87 1.34
N ALA A 162 -16.16 8.65 2.39
CA ALA A 162 -17.19 9.53 2.95
C ALA A 162 -17.67 10.60 1.95
N ALA A 163 -16.75 11.20 1.19
CA ALA A 163 -17.09 12.18 0.15
C ALA A 163 -17.86 11.54 -1.01
N LYS A 164 -17.44 10.35 -1.47
CA LYS A 164 -18.13 9.55 -2.49
C LYS A 164 -19.55 9.18 -2.02
N GLY A 165 -19.72 8.72 -0.78
CA GLY A 165 -21.04 8.38 -0.25
C GLY A 165 -22.01 9.58 -0.20
N LYS A 166 -21.53 10.76 0.22
CA LYS A 166 -22.32 12.00 0.19
C LYS A 166 -22.68 12.43 -1.23
N LEU A 167 -21.75 12.28 -2.16
CA LEU A 167 -21.95 12.61 -3.57
C LEU A 167 -22.97 11.67 -4.22
N GLU A 168 -22.86 10.37 -3.96
CA GLU A 168 -23.76 9.34 -4.46
C GLU A 168 -25.19 9.52 -3.94
N THR A 169 -25.33 9.87 -2.66
CA THR A 169 -26.63 10.22 -2.07
C THR A 169 -27.26 11.41 -2.81
N ALA A 170 -26.47 12.44 -3.12
CA ALA A 170 -26.94 13.61 -3.85
C ALA A 170 -27.30 13.30 -5.32
N ILE A 171 -26.50 12.47 -5.99
CA ILE A 171 -26.74 11.96 -7.35
C ILE A 171 -28.07 11.20 -7.38
N THR A 172 -28.23 10.20 -6.50
CA THR A 172 -29.45 9.39 -6.39
C THR A 172 -30.68 10.27 -6.15
N GLY A 173 -30.56 11.30 -5.31
CA GLY A 173 -31.63 12.28 -5.08
C GLY A 173 -32.02 13.03 -6.37
N CYS A 174 -31.05 13.48 -7.16
CA CYS A 174 -31.31 14.16 -8.43
C CYS A 174 -31.94 13.22 -9.47
N GLU A 175 -31.43 11.99 -9.58
CA GLU A 175 -31.94 10.99 -10.51
C GLU A 175 -33.37 10.57 -10.17
N LYS A 176 -33.71 10.48 -8.88
CA LYS A 176 -35.07 10.23 -8.43
C LYS A 176 -36.05 11.29 -8.94
N VAL A 177 -35.69 12.57 -8.87
CA VAL A 177 -36.54 13.65 -9.42
C VAL A 177 -36.79 13.44 -10.92
N LEU A 178 -35.78 13.08 -11.69
CA LEU A 178 -35.92 12.82 -13.13
C LEU A 178 -36.74 11.54 -13.41
N LYS A 179 -36.58 10.51 -12.59
CA LYS A 179 -37.34 9.25 -12.70
C LYS A 179 -38.83 9.46 -12.40
N ASP A 180 -39.17 10.22 -11.37
CA ASP A 180 -40.54 10.51 -10.99
C ASP A 180 -41.28 11.30 -12.09
N LEU A 181 -40.58 12.20 -12.78
CA LEU A 181 -41.11 12.89 -13.96
C LEU A 181 -41.35 11.94 -15.13
N ARG A 182 -40.41 11.01 -15.39
CA ARG A 182 -40.54 10.01 -16.45
C ARG A 182 -41.78 9.14 -16.25
N GLN A 183 -42.06 8.74 -15.02
CA GLN A 183 -43.27 7.97 -14.68
C GLN A 183 -44.57 8.71 -15.01
N ARG A 184 -44.56 10.05 -15.00
CA ARG A 184 -45.68 10.90 -15.39
C ARG A 184 -45.72 11.24 -16.89
N GLY A 185 -44.87 10.59 -17.69
CA GLY A 185 -44.78 10.79 -19.13
C GLY A 185 -43.78 11.86 -19.59
N LEU A 186 -43.05 12.50 -18.67
CA LEU A 186 -42.10 13.57 -19.01
C LEU A 186 -40.65 13.09 -18.95
N THR A 187 -40.04 12.85 -20.11
CA THR A 187 -38.67 12.33 -20.19
C THR A 187 -37.66 13.45 -20.43
N TYR A 188 -36.74 13.63 -19.49
CA TYR A 188 -35.60 14.53 -19.62
C TYR A 188 -34.28 13.78 -19.72
N SER A 189 -33.42 14.21 -20.64
CA SER A 189 -32.04 13.73 -20.75
C SER A 189 -31.12 14.62 -19.93
N VAL A 190 -30.13 13.99 -19.27
CA VAL A 190 -29.08 14.69 -18.52
C VAL A 190 -28.23 15.51 -19.50
N LEU A 191 -27.94 16.76 -19.14
CA LEU A 191 -27.10 17.64 -19.95
C LEU A 191 -25.72 17.03 -20.20
N ARG A 192 -25.16 17.30 -21.38
CA ARG A 192 -23.78 16.98 -21.74
C ARG A 192 -23.13 18.20 -22.40
N SER A 193 -21.82 18.34 -22.25
CA SER A 193 -21.08 19.32 -23.06
C SER A 193 -21.19 18.97 -24.54
N ARG A 194 -21.26 19.99 -25.40
CA ARG A 194 -21.12 19.81 -26.85
C ARG A 194 -19.67 19.46 -27.22
N GLU A 195 -18.73 19.94 -26.41
CA GLU A 195 -17.29 19.70 -26.54
C GLU A 195 -16.78 19.28 -25.16
N PRO A 196 -16.93 18.00 -24.76
CA PRO A 196 -16.27 17.51 -23.57
C PRO A 196 -14.75 17.58 -23.73
N LYS A 197 -14.03 17.56 -22.61
CA LYS A 197 -12.57 17.53 -22.60
C LYS A 197 -12.08 16.19 -22.11
N ASP A 198 -11.34 15.50 -22.96
CA ASP A 198 -10.58 14.33 -22.60
C ASP A 198 -9.27 14.76 -21.96
N VAL A 199 -8.93 14.08 -20.88
CA VAL A 199 -7.77 14.40 -20.06
C VAL A 199 -7.02 13.13 -19.75
N ASP A 200 -5.77 13.11 -20.18
CA ASP A 200 -4.84 12.03 -19.90
C ASP A 200 -4.58 11.94 -18.39
N LEU A 201 -4.71 10.72 -17.87
CA LEU A 201 -4.50 10.40 -16.47
C LEU A 201 -3.01 10.25 -16.16
N GLY A 202 -2.32 9.36 -16.88
CA GLY A 202 -0.87 9.13 -16.74
C GLY A 202 -0.42 8.83 -15.30
N PHE A 203 -1.31 8.34 -14.45
CA PHE A 203 -1.02 8.07 -13.05
C PHE A 203 -0.23 6.78 -12.94
N ARG A 204 0.84 6.78 -12.15
CA ARG A 204 1.59 5.54 -11.86
C ARG A 204 1.44 5.08 -10.41
N SER A 205 0.29 5.36 -9.81
CA SER A 205 -0.13 4.88 -8.50
C SER A 205 -1.64 4.65 -8.48
N PRO A 206 -2.15 3.62 -7.80
CA PRO A 206 -3.59 3.31 -7.76
C PRO A 206 -4.43 4.46 -7.19
N TYR A 207 -3.87 5.23 -6.25
CA TYR A 207 -4.53 6.39 -5.65
C TYR A 207 -4.85 7.51 -6.66
N GLY A 208 -4.08 7.65 -7.75
CA GLY A 208 -4.38 8.61 -8.81
C GLY A 208 -5.68 8.27 -9.53
N TYR A 209 -5.90 6.99 -9.83
CA TYR A 209 -7.14 6.50 -10.43
C TYR A 209 -8.35 6.71 -9.51
N ALA A 210 -8.19 6.49 -8.21
CA ALA A 210 -9.26 6.78 -7.23
C ALA A 210 -9.65 8.27 -7.21
N VAL A 211 -8.68 9.18 -7.38
CA VAL A 211 -8.93 10.62 -7.51
C VAL A 211 -9.65 10.96 -8.82
N ALA A 212 -9.25 10.37 -9.95
CA ALA A 212 -9.95 10.58 -11.23
C ALA A 212 -11.40 10.11 -11.18
N GLU A 213 -11.65 8.93 -10.59
CA GLU A 213 -13.00 8.41 -10.40
C GLU A 213 -13.87 9.39 -9.60
N LEU A 214 -13.38 9.90 -8.45
CA LEU A 214 -14.10 10.91 -7.66
C LEU A 214 -14.45 12.16 -8.49
N ILE A 215 -13.55 12.59 -9.37
CA ILE A 215 -13.75 13.78 -10.22
C ILE A 215 -14.80 13.51 -11.28
N VAL A 216 -14.83 12.31 -11.88
CA VAL A 216 -15.86 11.90 -12.84
C VAL A 216 -17.24 11.84 -12.17
N HIS A 217 -17.34 11.28 -10.95
CA HIS A 217 -18.58 11.32 -10.17
C HIS A 217 -19.03 12.77 -9.90
N TYR A 218 -18.09 13.66 -9.58
CA TYR A 218 -18.42 15.07 -9.36
C TYR A 218 -18.86 15.78 -10.65
N ASP A 219 -18.25 15.46 -11.79
CA ASP A 219 -18.69 15.94 -13.10
C ASP A 219 -20.15 15.55 -13.39
N TYR A 220 -20.48 14.27 -13.17
CA TYR A 220 -21.84 13.76 -13.35
C TYR A 220 -22.84 14.44 -12.41
N PHE A 221 -22.49 14.59 -11.13
CA PHE A 221 -23.30 15.33 -10.17
C PHE A 221 -23.59 16.77 -10.62
N VAL A 222 -22.57 17.51 -11.08
CA VAL A 222 -22.75 18.88 -11.58
C VAL A 222 -23.67 18.90 -12.81
N ARG A 223 -23.56 17.91 -13.71
CA ARG A 223 -24.47 17.79 -14.87
C ARG A 223 -25.91 17.58 -14.43
N LEU A 224 -26.16 16.75 -13.42
CA LEU A 224 -27.49 16.53 -12.86
C LEU A 224 -28.06 17.81 -12.27
N ILE A 225 -27.31 18.53 -11.42
CA ILE A 225 -27.74 19.81 -10.85
C ILE A 225 -28.09 20.83 -11.94
N LYS A 226 -27.22 21.00 -12.94
CA LYS A 226 -27.49 21.90 -14.06
C LYS A 226 -28.68 21.46 -14.91
N THR A 227 -28.94 20.16 -14.99
CA THR A 227 -30.13 19.62 -15.66
C THR A 227 -31.38 20.02 -14.88
N LEU A 228 -31.40 19.82 -13.57
CA LEU A 228 -32.54 20.18 -12.72
C LEU A 228 -32.83 21.68 -12.77
N ILE A 229 -31.80 22.52 -12.72
CA ILE A 229 -31.93 23.97 -12.91
C ILE A 229 -32.58 24.30 -14.26
N LYS A 230 -32.01 23.79 -15.35
CA LYS A 230 -32.51 24.07 -16.70
C LYS A 230 -33.93 23.54 -16.94
N LYS A 231 -34.37 22.53 -16.18
CA LYS A 231 -35.69 21.92 -16.26
C LYS A 231 -36.64 22.42 -15.16
N ASP A 232 -36.31 23.56 -14.54
CA ASP A 232 -37.17 24.21 -13.55
C ASP A 232 -37.55 23.27 -12.40
N ARG A 233 -36.61 22.41 -11.97
CA ARG A 233 -36.74 21.50 -10.81
C ARG A 233 -35.92 21.95 -9.62
N MET A 234 -35.10 22.98 -9.79
CA MET A 234 -34.21 23.55 -8.80
C MET A 234 -33.93 24.99 -9.20
N SER A 235 -33.84 25.91 -8.23
CA SER A 235 -33.43 27.27 -8.52
C SER A 235 -31.92 27.36 -8.78
N ASP A 236 -31.51 28.43 -9.46
CA ASP A 236 -30.10 28.76 -9.67
C ASP A 236 -29.30 28.83 -8.37
N ASP A 237 -29.87 29.46 -7.33
CA ASP A 237 -29.18 29.67 -6.05
C ASP A 237 -29.04 28.39 -5.24
N GLU A 238 -30.09 27.57 -5.18
CA GLU A 238 -30.02 26.22 -4.59
C GLU A 238 -28.92 25.40 -5.26
N GLY A 239 -28.92 25.34 -6.60
CA GLY A 239 -27.92 24.59 -7.34
C GLY A 239 -26.49 25.07 -7.07
N ARG A 240 -26.27 26.40 -7.02
CA ARG A 240 -24.96 26.99 -6.65
C ARG A 240 -24.55 26.64 -5.22
N VAL A 241 -25.47 26.63 -4.26
CA VAL A 241 -25.18 26.26 -2.87
C VAL A 241 -24.75 24.80 -2.78
N VAL A 242 -25.54 23.87 -3.34
CA VAL A 242 -25.24 22.44 -3.26
C VAL A 242 -23.93 22.10 -3.99
N MET A 243 -23.69 22.65 -5.18
CA MET A 243 -22.41 22.45 -5.89
C MET A 243 -21.21 23.00 -5.09
N ARG A 244 -21.34 24.20 -4.51
CA ARG A 244 -20.27 24.79 -3.69
C ARG A 244 -19.97 23.99 -2.43
N GLN A 245 -21.00 23.42 -1.80
CA GLN A 245 -20.81 22.59 -0.62
C GLN A 245 -20.00 21.33 -0.97
N ARG A 246 -20.40 20.60 -2.02
CA ARG A 246 -19.72 19.36 -2.43
C ARG A 246 -18.27 19.60 -2.87
N VAL A 247 -18.01 20.65 -3.66
CA VAL A 247 -16.64 20.94 -4.10
C VAL A 247 -15.73 21.39 -2.96
N ARG A 248 -16.26 22.10 -1.94
CA ARG A 248 -15.48 22.50 -0.76
C ARG A 248 -15.05 21.30 0.07
N GLU A 249 -15.94 20.32 0.25
CA GLU A 249 -15.61 19.08 0.95
C GLU A 249 -14.51 18.31 0.23
N ILE A 250 -14.61 18.15 -1.09
CA ILE A 250 -13.56 17.48 -1.89
C ILE A 250 -12.23 18.25 -1.81
N ARG A 251 -12.26 19.57 -1.98
CA ARG A 251 -11.04 20.41 -1.93
C ARG A 251 -10.36 20.36 -0.56
N SER A 252 -11.13 20.41 0.52
CA SER A 252 -10.58 20.31 1.87
C SER A 252 -9.79 19.03 2.10
N MET A 253 -10.21 17.92 1.48
CA MET A 253 -9.48 16.65 1.55
C MET A 253 -8.20 16.65 0.71
N PHE A 254 -8.16 17.40 -0.40
CA PHE A 254 -7.00 17.44 -1.29
C PHE A 254 -5.78 18.15 -0.68
N GLU A 255 -5.99 19.00 0.32
CA GLU A 255 -4.90 19.76 0.97
C GLU A 255 -3.98 18.85 1.81
N ASP A 256 -4.53 17.84 2.49
CA ASP A 256 -3.77 17.04 3.47
C ASP A 256 -2.58 16.31 2.83
N PRO A 257 -2.73 15.52 1.73
CA PRO A 257 -1.59 14.79 1.16
C PRO A 257 -0.47 15.72 0.70
N SER A 258 -0.81 16.92 0.23
CA SER A 258 0.17 17.92 -0.20
C SER A 258 1.02 18.43 0.97
N LYS A 259 0.45 18.53 2.17
CA LYS A 259 1.20 18.83 3.40
C LYS A 259 2.18 17.70 3.73
N TYR A 260 1.71 16.45 3.73
CA TYR A 260 2.56 15.29 4.04
C TYR A 260 3.74 15.17 3.08
N GLU A 261 3.49 15.24 1.77
CA GLU A 261 4.54 15.18 0.77
C GLU A 261 5.60 16.28 0.97
N ARG A 262 5.18 17.52 1.26
CA ARG A 262 6.10 18.66 1.45
C ARG A 262 7.13 18.41 2.56
N TYR A 263 6.77 17.65 3.60
CA TYR A 263 7.67 17.39 4.72
C TYR A 263 8.34 16.02 4.62
N LEU A 264 7.59 14.95 4.32
CA LEU A 264 8.14 13.59 4.26
C LEU A 264 9.12 13.39 3.09
N MET A 265 9.01 14.18 2.02
CA MET A 265 9.95 14.10 0.89
C MET A 265 11.24 14.89 1.09
N ARG A 266 11.36 15.66 2.20
CA ARG A 266 12.61 16.33 2.56
C ARG A 266 13.70 15.30 2.85
N GLU A 267 14.95 15.66 2.61
CA GLU A 267 16.08 14.74 2.71
C GLU A 267 16.17 14.08 4.09
N GLU A 268 15.91 14.86 5.14
CA GLU A 268 16.00 14.43 6.53
C GLU A 268 14.91 13.41 6.90
N LEU A 269 13.69 13.52 6.33
CA LEU A 269 12.56 12.67 6.67
C LEU A 269 12.29 11.56 5.65
N ARG A 270 12.95 11.58 4.48
CA ARG A 270 12.74 10.59 3.43
C ARG A 270 13.08 9.16 3.85
N GLN A 271 14.04 9.02 4.77
CA GLN A 271 14.48 7.74 5.33
C GLN A 271 13.67 7.28 6.54
N LEU A 272 12.69 8.09 6.99
CA LEU A 272 11.86 7.75 8.14
C LEU A 272 11.18 6.38 7.92
N SER A 273 11.36 5.49 8.89
CA SER A 273 10.78 4.14 8.90
C SER A 273 10.36 3.75 10.32
N ARG A 274 9.58 2.67 10.47
CA ARG A 274 9.17 2.17 11.79
C ARG A 274 10.34 1.78 12.70
N SER A 275 11.49 1.38 12.15
CA SER A 275 12.68 1.07 12.95
C SER A 275 13.25 2.28 13.68
N ASP A 276 12.98 3.49 13.20
CA ASP A 276 13.44 4.72 13.86
C ASP A 276 12.79 4.92 15.24
N PHE A 277 11.65 4.26 15.50
CA PHE A 277 10.91 4.31 16.76
C PHE A 277 11.31 3.20 17.74
N LEU A 278 12.14 2.24 17.31
CA LEU A 278 12.49 1.09 18.13
C LEU A 278 13.61 1.43 19.13
N PRO A 279 13.64 0.74 20.29
CA PRO A 279 14.77 0.84 21.22
C PRO A 279 16.09 0.48 20.51
N GLY A 280 17.11 1.33 20.65
CA GLY A 280 18.41 1.15 19.99
C GLY A 280 18.58 1.88 18.66
N ALA A 281 17.59 2.67 18.22
CA ALA A 281 17.73 3.57 17.09
C ALA A 281 18.78 4.68 17.36
N ASN A 282 19.49 5.10 16.30
CA ASN A 282 20.55 6.10 16.40
C ASN A 282 20.01 7.53 16.64
N GLU A 283 20.90 8.47 16.98
CA GLU A 283 20.49 9.86 17.26
C GLU A 283 19.77 10.54 16.07
N GLU A 284 20.15 10.21 14.85
CA GLU A 284 19.49 10.74 13.65
C GLU A 284 18.05 10.25 13.53
N ALA A 285 17.81 8.96 13.80
CA ALA A 285 16.46 8.39 13.85
C ALA A 285 15.60 9.09 14.91
N GLN A 286 16.14 9.34 16.10
CA GLN A 286 15.45 10.07 17.16
C GLN A 286 15.07 11.49 16.72
N LYS A 287 15.97 12.20 16.02
CA LYS A 287 15.69 13.52 15.44
C LYS A 287 14.58 13.45 14.38
N ARG A 288 14.58 12.43 13.50
CA ARG A 288 13.51 12.21 12.52
C ARG A 288 12.16 11.98 13.19
N VAL A 289 12.12 11.16 14.24
CA VAL A 289 10.92 10.89 15.03
C VAL A 289 10.41 12.16 15.71
N ALA A 290 11.27 12.90 16.41
CA ALA A 290 10.88 14.14 17.06
C ALA A 290 10.32 15.16 16.06
N ALA A 291 10.96 15.30 14.89
CA ALA A 291 10.51 16.21 13.84
C ALA A 291 9.16 15.79 13.24
N VAL A 292 8.95 14.51 12.91
CA VAL A 292 7.69 14.07 12.30
C VAL A 292 6.52 14.13 13.29
N VAL A 293 6.75 13.78 14.56
CA VAL A 293 5.76 13.89 15.63
C VAL A 293 5.40 15.36 15.89
N GLY A 294 6.38 16.27 15.89
CA GLY A 294 6.10 17.71 16.00
C GLY A 294 5.29 18.29 14.83
N LEU A 295 5.41 17.72 13.63
CA LEU A 295 4.73 18.20 12.42
C LEU A 295 3.30 17.65 12.23
N PHE A 296 3.09 16.39 12.63
CA PHE A 296 1.88 15.63 12.31
C PHE A 296 1.16 15.05 13.54
N GLY A 297 1.75 15.14 14.73
CA GLY A 297 1.30 14.43 15.92
C GLY A 297 1.69 12.96 15.89
N GLU A 298 1.30 12.20 16.91
CA GLU A 298 1.53 10.76 16.96
C GLU A 298 0.72 10.02 15.90
N VAL A 299 1.36 9.10 15.19
CA VAL A 299 0.67 8.15 14.32
C VAL A 299 -0.20 7.20 15.15
N PRO A 300 -1.45 6.88 14.72
CA PRO A 300 -2.27 5.90 15.42
C PRO A 300 -1.56 4.55 15.58
N ARG A 301 -1.62 3.97 16.78
CA ARG A 301 -0.92 2.71 17.12
C ARG A 301 -1.27 1.57 16.16
N GLU A 302 -2.52 1.47 15.74
CA GLU A 302 -3.00 0.43 14.81
C GLU A 302 -2.37 0.57 13.42
N VAL A 303 -2.11 1.81 12.96
CA VAL A 303 -1.39 2.09 11.72
C VAL A 303 0.12 1.83 11.90
N PHE A 304 0.68 2.26 13.04
CA PHE A 304 2.09 2.04 13.33
C PHE A 304 2.45 0.55 13.42
N THR A 305 1.61 -0.27 14.04
CA THR A 305 1.83 -1.73 14.13
C THR A 305 1.50 -2.45 12.83
N GLY A 306 0.75 -1.80 11.92
CA GLY A 306 0.28 -2.39 10.67
C GLY A 306 -0.96 -3.26 10.82
N GLN A 307 -1.68 -3.16 11.95
CA GLN A 307 -3.01 -3.77 12.12
C GLN A 307 -4.02 -3.17 11.12
N ILE A 308 -3.93 -1.85 10.90
CA ILE A 308 -4.60 -1.16 9.81
C ILE A 308 -3.55 -0.80 8.78
N ALA A 309 -3.78 -1.21 7.53
CA ALA A 309 -2.91 -0.92 6.41
C ALA A 309 -3.66 -0.16 5.31
N PRO A 310 -2.97 0.69 4.53
CA PRO A 310 -3.57 1.29 3.34
C PRO A 310 -4.05 0.21 2.38
N ARG A 311 -5.15 0.49 1.66
CA ARG A 311 -5.69 -0.41 0.63
C ARG A 311 -4.63 -0.86 -0.38
N HIS A 312 -3.68 0.02 -0.70
CA HIS A 312 -2.51 -0.29 -1.51
C HIS A 312 -1.24 0.17 -0.79
N SER A 313 -0.52 -0.76 -0.15
CA SER A 313 0.80 -0.47 0.43
C SER A 313 1.91 -1.13 -0.40
N ARG A 314 3.08 -0.50 -0.44
CA ARG A 314 4.32 -1.12 -0.95
C ARG A 314 5.15 -1.75 0.16
N ARG A 315 4.66 -1.73 1.40
CA ARG A 315 5.31 -2.37 2.55
C ARG A 315 5.28 -3.89 2.35
N HIS A 316 6.45 -4.51 2.31
CA HIS A 316 6.61 -5.97 2.31
C HIS A 316 7.22 -6.39 3.64
N ALA A 317 6.39 -6.59 4.66
CA ALA A 317 6.86 -6.99 5.99
C ALA A 317 6.16 -8.28 6.44
N ASN A 318 6.95 -9.36 6.58
CA ASN A 318 6.55 -10.57 7.29
C ASN A 318 7.17 -10.50 8.69
N LEU A 319 6.47 -9.87 9.63
CA LEU A 319 6.98 -9.67 10.99
C LEU A 319 6.81 -10.93 11.84
N SER A 320 7.85 -11.29 12.58
CA SER A 320 7.79 -12.27 13.66
C SER A 320 7.00 -11.75 14.86
N GLU A 321 6.52 -12.64 15.72
CA GLU A 321 5.83 -12.25 16.96
C GLU A 321 6.67 -11.34 17.87
N LYS A 322 7.99 -11.53 17.88
CA LYS A 322 8.91 -10.70 18.68
C LYS A 322 8.99 -9.27 18.13
N GLU A 323 9.10 -9.11 16.82
CA GLU A 323 9.13 -7.79 16.18
C GLU A 323 7.81 -7.05 16.34
N LEU A 324 6.68 -7.76 16.25
CA LEU A 324 5.36 -7.18 16.53
C LEU A 324 5.25 -6.65 17.97
N ARG A 325 5.75 -7.40 18.98
CA ARG A 325 5.78 -6.93 20.37
C ARG A 325 6.62 -5.67 20.53
N LEU A 326 7.80 -5.62 19.91
CA LEU A 326 8.66 -4.42 19.93
C LEU A 326 7.94 -3.20 19.34
N LEU A 327 7.19 -3.36 18.25
CA LEU A 327 6.40 -2.27 17.68
C LEU A 327 5.23 -1.84 18.57
N GLN A 328 4.62 -2.78 19.30
CA GLN A 328 3.54 -2.47 20.25
C GLN A 328 4.04 -1.67 21.46
N GLU A 329 5.25 -1.98 21.93
CA GLU A 329 5.87 -1.34 23.11
C GLU A 329 6.62 -0.04 22.77
N ALA A 330 6.91 0.22 21.49
CA ALA A 330 7.63 1.42 21.04
C ALA A 330 6.97 2.72 21.54
N ALA A 331 7.78 3.69 21.96
CA ALA A 331 7.29 5.03 22.29
C ALA A 331 7.02 5.81 21.00
N LEU A 332 5.79 6.30 20.82
CA LEU A 332 5.41 7.08 19.63
C LEU A 332 5.64 8.58 19.81
N SER A 333 5.79 9.03 21.05
CA SER A 333 6.32 10.34 21.39
C SER A 333 7.83 10.26 21.65
N PRO A 334 8.60 11.28 21.25
CA PRO A 334 9.97 11.41 21.71
C PRO A 334 9.97 11.52 23.23
N VAL A 335 10.84 10.76 23.89
CA VAL A 335 11.12 10.98 25.31
C VAL A 335 11.71 12.39 25.39
N ALA A 336 11.08 13.29 26.15
CA ALA A 336 11.64 14.60 26.42
C ALA A 336 13.05 14.37 26.99
N ALA A 337 14.08 14.66 26.20
CA ALA A 337 15.38 14.92 26.77
C ALA A 337 15.15 16.13 27.67
N ASP A 338 15.38 15.98 28.98
CA ASP A 338 15.36 17.09 29.92
C ASP A 338 16.11 18.26 29.27
N ALA A 339 15.35 19.29 28.92
CA ALA A 339 15.93 20.55 28.51
C ALA A 339 16.66 21.07 29.74
N SER A 340 17.97 20.88 29.78
CA SER A 340 18.82 21.76 30.57
C SER A 340 18.57 23.17 30.03
N ASP A 341 17.86 23.97 30.84
CA ASP A 341 17.88 25.42 30.77
C ASP A 341 19.32 25.87 30.52
N ASP A 342 19.60 26.37 29.32
CA ASP A 342 20.50 27.49 29.10
C ASP A 342 20.34 28.03 27.67
N ASP A 343 20.38 29.36 27.59
CA ASP A 343 20.34 30.23 26.41
C ASP A 343 19.01 30.47 25.67
N GLU A 344 18.08 31.06 26.42
CA GLU A 344 17.18 32.08 25.88
C GLU A 344 17.96 33.41 25.66
N SER A 345 18.64 33.58 24.53
CA SER A 345 18.87 34.92 23.97
C SER A 345 19.25 34.93 22.49
N GLY A 346 18.39 35.57 21.69
CA GLY A 346 18.73 36.08 20.36
C GLY A 346 18.20 35.26 19.20
N LEU A 347 17.09 35.73 18.62
CA LEU A 347 16.95 36.03 17.18
C LEU A 347 15.48 36.35 16.88
N LEU A 348 15.11 37.61 17.18
CA LEU A 348 14.07 38.32 16.45
C LEU A 348 14.79 39.21 15.43
N GLU A 349 14.73 38.82 14.16
CA GLU A 349 14.63 39.73 13.00
C GLU A 349 14.17 38.97 11.75
#